data_AF-A0A521Q9J4-F1
#
_entry.id   AF-A0A521Q9J4-F1
#
_cell.length_a   1.000
_cell.length_b   1.000
_cell.length_c   1.000
_cell.angle_alpha   90.00
_cell.angle_beta   90.00
_cell.angle_gamma   90.00
#
_symmetry.space_group_name_H-M   'P 1'
#
loop_
_entity.id
_entity.type
_entity.pdbx_description
1 polymer ?
#
loop_
_entity_poly.entity_id
_entity_poly.type
_entity_poly.pdbx_seq_one_letter_code
_entity_poly.pdbx_strand_id
1 'polypeptide(L)'
;MAARSLEEIKQDIRSRIGHRAPFLLADRNESEEALANLFGIKMFEELVQVMPALSLKTQGWLDKPCAPLLLINGKEDKQVPLEDFYLLLESGQPKTARLFPGGHMGNSPEIFSTILRWLHRMLDGERG
;
A
#
# COMPACT_ATOMS: atom_id res chain seq x y z
N MET A 1 7.58 -16.35 6.62
CA MET A 1 8.45 -15.19 6.94
C MET A 1 8.32 -14.87 8.41
N ALA A 2 9.43 -14.68 9.11
CA ALA A 2 9.43 -14.29 10.53
C ALA A 2 8.86 -12.88 10.73
N ALA A 3 8.34 -12.60 11.93
CA ALA A 3 7.93 -11.24 12.31
C ALA A 3 9.15 -10.33 12.37
N ARG A 4 9.04 -9.12 11.80
CA ARG A 4 10.10 -8.11 11.79
C ARG A 4 10.27 -7.49 13.18
N SER A 5 11.49 -7.14 13.55
CA SER A 5 11.81 -6.39 14.76
C SER A 5 11.34 -4.93 14.68
N LEU A 6 11.17 -4.27 15.82
CA LEU A 6 10.77 -2.86 15.87
C LEU A 6 11.78 -1.93 15.16
N GLU A 7 13.07 -2.21 15.25
CA GLU A 7 14.10 -1.42 14.56
C GLU A 7 14.04 -1.60 13.04
N GLU A 8 13.78 -2.81 12.54
CA GLU A 8 13.56 -3.03 11.11
C GLU A 8 12.30 -2.32 10.60
N ILE A 9 11.24 -2.28 11.41
CA ILE A 9 10.00 -1.58 11.07
C ILE A 9 10.24 -0.06 11.07
N LYS A 10 10.94 0.46 12.08
CA LYS A 10 11.32 1.87 12.18
C LYS A 10 12.13 2.32 10.97
N GLN A 11 13.15 1.55 10.61
CA GLN A 11 14.05 1.86 9.50
C GLN A 11 13.32 1.85 8.15
N ASP A 12 12.37 0.93 7.99
CA ASP A 12 11.58 0.81 6.76
C ASP A 12 10.48 1.86 6.63
N ILE A 13 9.84 2.25 7.73
CA ILE A 13 8.92 3.40 7.71
C ILE A 13 9.73 4.64 7.35
N ARG A 14 10.89 4.86 7.98
CA ARG A 14 11.78 6.00 7.71
C ARG A 14 12.33 6.05 6.29
N SER A 15 12.64 4.90 5.68
CA SER A 15 13.15 4.88 4.31
C SER A 15 12.09 5.32 3.27
N ARG A 16 10.81 5.30 3.64
CA ARG A 16 9.67 5.62 2.77
C ARG A 16 9.05 7.00 3.05
N ILE A 17 9.26 7.54 4.24
CA ILE A 17 8.83 8.90 4.62
C ILE A 17 9.54 9.95 3.73
N GLY A 18 8.83 11.03 3.39
CA GLY A 18 9.31 12.07 2.45
C GLY A 18 9.25 11.67 0.97
N HIS A 19 8.88 10.42 0.66
CA HIS A 19 8.59 9.96 -0.70
C HIS A 19 7.09 9.71 -0.94
N ARG A 20 6.26 10.01 0.08
CA ARG A 20 4.80 9.84 0.07
C ARG A 20 4.08 11.03 -0.51
N ALA A 21 3.04 10.84 -1.32
CA ALA A 21 2.12 11.92 -1.69
C ALA A 21 1.01 11.97 -0.61
N PRO A 22 0.61 13.14 -0.11
CA PRO A 22 0.87 14.50 -0.61
C PRO A 22 2.21 15.12 -0.17
N PHE A 23 3.03 14.40 0.59
CA PHE A 23 4.30 14.86 1.18
C PHE A 23 5.50 14.94 0.23
N LEU A 24 5.30 14.97 -1.09
CA LEU A 24 6.40 15.12 -2.07
C LEU A 24 7.16 16.45 -1.90
N LEU A 25 6.50 17.45 -1.30
CA LEU A 25 7.05 18.76 -0.96
C LEU A 25 7.29 18.94 0.54
N ALA A 26 6.83 17.99 1.36
CA ALA A 26 6.95 18.09 2.80
C ALA A 26 8.28 17.46 3.23
N ASP A 27 8.95 18.08 4.19
CA ASP A 27 10.17 17.49 4.71
C ASP A 27 9.86 16.20 5.51
N ARG A 28 10.92 15.50 5.91
CA ARG A 28 10.79 14.23 6.65
C ARG A 28 9.98 14.42 7.94
N ASN A 29 10.19 15.52 8.66
CA ASN A 29 9.56 15.76 9.94
C ASN A 29 8.07 16.08 9.74
N GLU A 30 7.74 16.89 8.73
CA GLU A 30 6.34 17.19 8.37
C GLU A 30 5.59 15.91 7.95
N SER A 31 6.25 15.02 7.22
CA SER A 31 5.70 13.71 6.84
C SER A 31 5.47 12.78 8.04
N GLU A 32 6.41 12.75 8.99
CA GLU A 32 6.29 11.98 10.24
C GLU A 32 5.15 12.52 11.11
N GLU A 33 5.06 13.84 11.26
CA GLU A 33 4.03 14.51 12.04
C GLU A 33 2.65 14.29 11.44
N ALA A 34 2.50 14.46 10.11
CA ALA A 34 1.23 14.24 9.45
C ALA A 34 0.74 12.78 9.57
N LEU A 35 1.67 11.82 9.47
CA LEU A 35 1.33 10.42 9.66
C LEU A 35 0.96 10.12 11.12
N ALA A 36 1.67 10.67 12.09
CA ALA A 36 1.33 10.52 13.50
C ALA A 36 -0.06 11.11 13.81
N ASN A 37 -0.34 12.31 13.29
CA ASN A 37 -1.62 13.00 13.44
C ASN A 37 -2.80 12.20 12.84
N LEU A 38 -2.60 11.49 11.73
CA LEU A 38 -3.63 10.61 11.14
C LEU A 38 -4.11 9.53 12.12
N PHE A 39 -3.20 9.05 12.98
CA PHE A 39 -3.51 8.06 14.01
C PHE A 39 -3.85 8.68 15.37
N GLY A 40 -3.94 10.02 15.46
CA GLY A 40 -4.15 10.75 16.72
C GLY A 40 -2.96 10.66 17.69
N ILE A 41 -1.78 10.33 17.17
CA ILE A 41 -0.54 10.10 17.90
C ILE A 41 0.35 11.34 17.75
N LYS A 42 1.06 11.73 18.80
CA LYS A 42 1.90 12.94 18.79
C LYS A 42 3.34 12.69 18.38
N MET A 43 3.84 11.47 18.62
CA MET A 43 5.24 11.13 18.42
C MET A 43 5.41 10.02 17.39
N PHE A 44 6.41 10.16 16.52
CA PHE A 44 6.73 9.14 15.51
C PHE A 44 7.09 7.77 16.15
N GLU A 45 7.78 7.77 17.28
CA GLU A 45 8.13 6.55 18.01
C GLU A 45 6.89 5.76 18.45
N GLU A 46 5.84 6.44 18.89
CA GLU A 46 4.57 5.82 19.28
C GLU A 46 3.86 5.24 18.05
N LEU A 47 3.89 5.96 16.92
CA LEU A 47 3.35 5.48 15.65
C LEU A 47 4.03 4.17 15.22
N VAL A 48 5.35 4.06 15.31
CA VAL A 48 6.11 2.85 14.95
C VAL A 48 5.64 1.63 15.74
N GLN A 49 5.20 1.81 16.99
CA GLN A 49 4.69 0.72 17.82
C GLN A 49 3.29 0.24 17.40
N VAL A 50 2.47 1.13 16.81
CA VAL A 50 1.10 0.81 16.37
C VAL A 50 1.08 0.19 14.97
N MET A 51 1.99 0.58 14.09
CA MET A 51 2.05 0.10 12.70
C MET A 51 2.02 -1.43 12.51
N PRO A 52 2.71 -2.26 13.33
CA PRO A 52 2.63 -3.71 13.19
C PRO A 52 1.21 -4.28 13.34
N ALA A 53 0.38 -3.66 14.20
CA ALA A 53 -0.99 -4.09 14.43
C ALA A 53 -1.89 -3.87 13.21
N LEU A 54 -1.53 -2.95 12.30
CA LEU A 54 -2.29 -2.63 11.09
C LEU A 54 -2.04 -3.64 9.95
N SER A 55 -1.08 -4.55 10.11
CA SER A 55 -0.77 -5.58 9.11
C SER A 55 -1.96 -6.52 8.87
N LEU A 56 -2.56 -6.44 7.68
CA LEU A 56 -3.63 -7.37 7.26
C LEU A 56 -3.16 -8.83 7.25
N LYS A 57 -1.88 -9.06 6.99
CA LYS A 57 -1.25 -10.39 7.07
C LYS A 57 -1.25 -10.90 8.51
N THR A 58 -0.75 -10.10 9.44
CA THR A 58 -0.66 -10.48 10.87
C THR A 58 -2.04 -10.71 11.47
N GLN A 59 -3.01 -9.91 11.06
CA GLN A 59 -4.41 -10.05 11.46
C GLN A 59 -5.13 -11.25 10.79
N GLY A 60 -4.49 -11.94 9.83
CA GLY A 60 -5.08 -13.08 9.12
C GLY A 60 -6.22 -12.70 8.16
N TRP A 61 -6.26 -11.47 7.64
CA TRP A 61 -7.29 -11.02 6.70
C TRP A 61 -7.01 -11.44 5.26
N LEU A 62 -5.74 -11.66 4.89
CA LEU A 62 -5.38 -11.93 3.49
C LEU A 62 -5.98 -13.22 2.93
N ASP A 63 -6.26 -14.20 3.80
CA ASP A 63 -6.83 -15.50 3.42
C ASP A 63 -8.35 -15.57 3.54
N LYS A 64 -8.99 -14.50 4.02
CA LYS A 64 -10.45 -14.44 4.12
C LYS A 64 -11.09 -14.14 2.76
N PRO A 65 -12.36 -14.52 2.56
CA PRO A 65 -13.09 -14.15 1.35
C PRO A 65 -13.08 -12.63 1.15
N CYS A 66 -12.82 -12.19 -0.09
CA CYS A 66 -12.87 -10.80 -0.49
C CYS A 66 -13.68 -10.64 -1.79
N ALA A 67 -14.11 -9.42 -2.09
CA ALA A 67 -14.60 -9.10 -3.43
C ALA A 67 -13.47 -9.31 -4.46
N PRO A 68 -13.76 -9.44 -5.77
CA PRO A 68 -12.73 -9.37 -6.80
C PRO A 68 -11.87 -8.12 -6.61
N LEU A 69 -10.55 -8.25 -6.73
CA LEU A 69 -9.60 -7.15 -6.54
C LEU A 69 -8.78 -6.92 -7.80
N LEU A 70 -8.58 -5.63 -8.12
CA LEU A 70 -7.59 -5.15 -9.07
C LEU A 70 -6.50 -4.40 -8.30
N LEU A 71 -5.29 -4.95 -8.30
CA LEU A 71 -4.11 -4.34 -7.72
C LEU A 71 -3.42 -3.44 -8.75
N ILE A 72 -3.27 -2.16 -8.43
CA ILE A 72 -2.64 -1.15 -9.30
C ILE A 72 -1.55 -0.44 -8.53
N ASN A 73 -0.37 -0.37 -9.13
CA ASN A 73 0.68 0.52 -8.65
C ASN A 73 1.69 0.84 -9.76
N GLY A 74 2.60 1.76 -9.50
CA GLY A 74 3.80 1.94 -10.30
C GLY A 74 4.89 0.94 -9.96
N LYS A 75 5.71 0.60 -10.96
CA LYS A 75 6.87 -0.30 -10.80
C LYS A 75 7.96 0.30 -9.92
N GLU A 76 8.08 1.63 -9.92
CA GLU A 76 9.10 2.36 -9.17
C GLU A 76 8.52 3.05 -7.92
N ASP A 77 7.40 2.56 -7.39
CA ASP A 77 6.80 3.10 -6.17
C ASP A 77 7.76 2.94 -4.96
N LYS A 78 8.01 4.05 -4.27
CA LYS A 78 8.83 4.13 -3.06
C LYS A 78 8.00 4.19 -1.77
N GLN A 79 6.68 4.31 -1.89
CA GLN A 79 5.74 4.45 -0.78
C GLN A 79 5.21 3.10 -0.30
N VAL A 80 4.87 2.25 -1.27
CA VAL A 80 4.34 0.90 -1.09
C VAL A 80 5.32 -0.07 -1.77
N PRO A 81 5.89 -1.02 -1.01
CA PRO A 81 6.89 -1.95 -1.51
C PRO A 81 6.24 -2.92 -2.49
N LEU A 82 6.96 -3.28 -3.55
CA LEU A 82 6.45 -4.24 -4.54
C LEU A 82 6.21 -5.62 -3.92
N GLU A 83 6.91 -5.94 -2.83
CA GLU A 83 6.76 -7.15 -2.05
C GLU A 83 5.33 -7.35 -1.52
N ASP A 84 4.59 -6.27 -1.25
CA ASP A 84 3.20 -6.36 -0.82
C ASP A 84 2.29 -6.86 -1.96
N PHE A 85 2.64 -6.61 -3.23
CA PHE A 85 1.90 -7.16 -4.38
C PHE A 85 2.08 -8.68 -4.45
N TYR A 86 3.31 -9.18 -4.33
CA TYR A 86 3.55 -10.62 -4.32
C TYR A 86 2.82 -11.28 -3.15
N LEU A 87 2.89 -10.68 -1.96
CA LEU A 87 2.14 -11.16 -0.80
C LEU A 87 0.64 -11.27 -1.07
N LEU A 88 0.02 -10.27 -1.69
CA LEU A 88 -1.40 -10.27 -2.01
C LEU A 88 -1.78 -11.27 -3.10
N LEU A 89 -0.91 -11.47 -4.09
CA LEU A 89 -1.12 -12.41 -5.20
C LEU A 89 -0.94 -13.87 -4.77
N GLU A 90 -0.10 -14.14 -3.76
CA GLU A 90 0.16 -15.47 -3.21
C GLU A 90 -0.83 -15.87 -2.10
N SER A 91 -1.65 -14.95 -1.60
CA SER A 91 -2.58 -15.19 -0.46
C SER A 91 -4.06 -15.16 -0.88
N GLY A 92 -4.88 -15.98 -0.23
CA GLY A 92 -6.34 -15.99 -0.43
C GLY A 92 -6.81 -16.28 -1.87
N GLN A 93 -7.91 -15.63 -2.29
CA GLN A 93 -8.46 -15.80 -3.64
C GLN A 93 -7.59 -15.10 -4.71
N PRO A 94 -7.54 -15.61 -5.96
CA PRO A 94 -6.82 -14.99 -7.06
C PRO A 94 -7.24 -13.55 -7.30
N LYS A 95 -6.27 -12.68 -7.62
CA LYS A 95 -6.48 -11.25 -7.85
C LYS A 95 -5.96 -10.85 -9.21
N THR A 96 -6.57 -9.83 -9.81
CA THR A 96 -6.03 -9.21 -11.02
C THR A 96 -4.99 -8.16 -10.61
N ALA A 97 -3.89 -8.04 -11.33
CA ALA A 97 -2.90 -7.01 -11.07
C ALA A 97 -2.40 -6.36 -12.36
N ARG A 98 -2.08 -5.08 -12.30
CA ARG A 98 -1.35 -4.38 -13.35
C ARG A 98 -0.40 -3.34 -12.75
N LEU A 99 0.87 -3.44 -13.16
CA LEU A 99 1.90 -2.48 -12.80
C LEU A 99 2.16 -1.53 -13.97
N PHE A 100 2.21 -0.24 -13.69
CA PHE A 100 2.49 0.81 -14.68
C PHE A 100 3.91 1.35 -14.49
N PRO A 101 4.55 1.91 -15.53
CA PRO A 101 5.74 2.72 -15.34
C PRO A 101 5.44 3.95 -14.45
N GLY A 102 6.43 4.35 -13.65
CA GLY A 102 6.36 5.49 -12.74
C GLY A 102 6.40 5.10 -11.26
N GLY A 103 6.42 6.13 -10.41
CA GLY A 103 6.36 6.01 -8.95
C GLY A 103 4.96 5.65 -8.44
N HIS A 104 4.59 6.13 -7.26
CA HIS A 104 3.31 5.81 -6.62
C HIS A 104 2.10 5.92 -7.57
N MET A 105 1.28 4.87 -7.60
CA MET A 105 0.12 4.67 -8.49
C MET A 105 0.44 4.57 -9.99
N GLY A 106 1.68 4.84 -10.41
CA GLY A 106 2.11 4.98 -11.79
C GLY A 106 1.96 6.42 -12.31
N ASN A 107 2.56 6.71 -13.48
CA ASN A 107 2.51 8.04 -14.09
C ASN A 107 2.01 7.98 -15.53
N SER A 108 0.77 7.53 -15.72
CA SER A 108 0.14 7.42 -17.04
C SER A 108 -1.35 7.79 -17.00
N PRO A 109 -1.85 8.59 -17.97
CA PRO A 109 -3.27 8.85 -18.11
C PRO A 109 -4.13 7.58 -18.29
N GLU A 110 -3.53 6.48 -18.77
CA GLU A 110 -4.24 5.22 -19.00
C GLU A 110 -4.67 4.50 -17.72
N ILE A 111 -4.06 4.83 -16.58
CA ILE A 111 -4.32 4.17 -15.29
C ILE A 111 -5.80 4.27 -14.94
N PHE A 112 -6.35 5.47 -14.99
CA PHE A 112 -7.75 5.72 -14.66
C PHE A 112 -8.71 4.98 -15.61
N SER A 113 -8.43 5.04 -16.92
CA SER A 113 -9.23 4.31 -17.92
C SER A 113 -9.20 2.79 -17.71
N THR A 114 -8.08 2.25 -17.23
CA THR A 114 -7.94 0.82 -16.94
C THR A 114 -8.76 0.42 -15.73
N ILE A 115 -8.71 1.22 -14.66
CA ILE A 115 -9.50 1.00 -13.45
C ILE A 115 -11.00 1.05 -13.77
N LEU A 116 -11.46 2.08 -14.48
CA LEU A 116 -12.88 2.22 -14.84
C LEU A 116 -13.37 1.04 -15.69
N ARG A 117 -12.61 0.63 -16.70
CA ARG A 117 -12.99 -0.53 -17.53
C ARG A 117 -13.09 -1.81 -16.72
N TRP A 118 -12.19 -2.04 -15.77
CA TRP A 118 -12.27 -3.21 -14.90
C TRP A 118 -13.47 -3.14 -13.96
N LEU A 119 -13.74 -1.98 -13.36
CA LEU A 119 -14.91 -1.77 -12.51
C LEU A 119 -16.22 -2.04 -13.25
N HIS A 120 -16.38 -1.50 -14.46
CA HIS A 120 -17.56 -1.77 -15.30
C HIS A 120 -17.76 -3.27 -15.51
N ARG A 121 -16.73 -4.01 -15.93
CA ARG A 121 -16.85 -5.47 -16.10
C ARG A 121 -17.28 -6.20 -14.83
N MET A 122 -16.75 -5.80 -13.68
CA MET A 122 -17.10 -6.43 -12.40
C MET A 122 -18.54 -6.14 -11.98
N LEU A 123 -19.02 -4.92 -12.24
CA LEU A 123 -20.38 -4.48 -11.87
C LEU A 123 -21.45 -4.98 -12.86
N ASP A 124 -21.10 -5.05 -14.15
CA ASP A 124 -22.01 -5.49 -15.21
C ASP A 124 -22.14 -7.03 -15.29
N GLY A 125 -21.44 -7.75 -14.40
CA GLY A 125 -21.51 -9.22 -14.30
C GLY A 125 -20.75 -9.96 -15.41
N GLU A 126 -19.94 -9.24 -16.19
CA GLU A 126 -19.01 -9.82 -17.15
C GLU A 126 -17.84 -10.46 -16.40
N ARG A 127 -18.03 -11.72 -16.01
CA ARG A 127 -16.97 -12.56 -15.46
C ARG A 127 -15.94 -12.80 -16.55
N GLY A 128 -14.77 -12.16 -16.42
CA GLY A 128 -13.57 -12.47 -17.19
C GLY A 128 -12.98 -13.83 -16.84
#